data_AF-A0A351LBA9-F1
#
_entry.id   AF-A0A351LBA9-F1
#
_cell.length_a   1.000
_cell.length_b   1.000
_cell.length_c   1.000
_cell.angle_alpha   90.00
_cell.angle_beta   90.00
_cell.angle_gamma   90.00
#
_symmetry.space_group_name_H-M   'P 1'
#
loop_
_entity.id
_entity.type
_entity.pdbx_description
1 polymer ?
#
loop_
_entity_poly.entity_id
_entity_poly.type
_entity_poly.pdbx_seq_one_letter_code
_entity_poly.pdbx_strand_id
1 'polypeptide(L)'
;MVQQVRPREPQYSCVVPIDSITGNAEEEIIAFGVTAEDAKNEAMRLLSSTYGCSEAQINELLLQARIEPLAQWCAKPNNVSC
;
A
#
# COMPACT_ATOMS: atom_id res chain seq x y z
N MET A 1 -10.29 -13.15 21.57
CA MET A 1 -9.74 -14.04 20.52
C MET A 1 -8.75 -13.21 19.73
N VAL A 2 -7.45 -13.41 19.98
CA VAL A 2 -6.35 -12.73 19.31
C VAL A 2 -6.14 -13.41 17.96
N GLN A 3 -6.38 -12.71 16.85
CA GLN A 3 -6.03 -13.25 15.54
C GLN A 3 -4.51 -13.32 15.47
N GLN A 4 -3.97 -14.52 15.35
CA GLN A 4 -2.56 -14.69 15.01
C GLN A 4 -2.38 -14.14 13.59
N VAL A 5 -1.51 -13.14 13.41
CA VAL A 5 -1.04 -12.72 12.09
C VAL A 5 -0.56 -13.98 11.38
N ARG A 6 -1.25 -14.41 10.32
CA ARG A 6 -0.78 -15.58 9.58
C ARG A 6 0.49 -15.14 8.84
N PRO A 7 1.57 -15.94 8.85
CA PRO A 7 2.87 -15.57 8.27
C PRO A 7 2.88 -15.40 6.72
N ARG A 8 1.71 -15.30 6.09
CA ARG A 8 1.49 -15.15 4.65
C ARG A 8 0.46 -14.08 4.29
N GLU A 9 -0.04 -13.33 5.27
CA GLU A 9 -0.93 -12.21 5.02
C GLU A 9 -0.08 -10.95 4.79
N PRO A 10 -0.49 -10.05 3.88
CA PRO A 10 0.19 -8.78 3.71
C PRO A 10 0.14 -8.00 5.03
N GLN A 11 1.31 -7.56 5.48
CA GLN A 11 1.46 -6.77 6.70
C GLN A 11 1.66 -5.29 6.41
N TYR A 12 1.89 -4.94 5.15
CA TYR A 12 2.11 -3.57 4.68
C TYR A 12 1.28 -3.29 3.44
N SER A 13 0.81 -2.06 3.32
CA SER A 13 0.23 -1.50 2.11
C SER A 13 1.05 -0.31 1.65
N CYS A 14 1.36 -0.27 0.36
CA CYS A 14 1.98 0.86 -0.31
C CYS A 14 0.90 1.57 -1.11
N VAL A 15 0.50 2.77 -0.66
CA VAL A 15 -0.48 3.63 -1.34
C VAL A 15 0.29 4.62 -2.19
N VAL A 16 0.08 4.58 -3.50
CA VAL A 16 0.72 5.45 -4.47
C VAL A 16 -0.33 6.36 -5.11
N PRO A 17 -0.29 7.67 -4.89
CA PRO A 17 -1.17 8.59 -5.61
C PRO A 17 -0.76 8.63 -7.08
N ILE A 18 -1.73 8.49 -7.98
CA ILE A 18 -1.49 8.49 -9.44
C ILE A 18 -2.16 9.67 -10.15
N ASP A 19 -2.52 10.70 -9.38
CA ASP A 19 -2.97 12.00 -9.88
C ASP A 19 -2.02 12.57 -10.94
N SER A 20 -0.71 12.50 -10.69
CA SER A 20 0.30 13.08 -11.60
C SER A 20 0.34 12.41 -12.98
N ILE A 21 -0.18 11.18 -13.13
CA ILE A 21 -0.21 10.45 -14.41
C ILE A 21 -1.61 10.37 -15.02
N THR A 22 -2.66 10.32 -14.21
CA THR A 22 -4.05 10.18 -14.68
C THR A 22 -4.80 11.52 -14.75
N GLY A 23 -4.31 12.54 -14.05
CA GLY A 23 -5.01 13.82 -13.87
C GLY A 23 -6.22 13.72 -12.92
N ASN A 24 -6.39 12.58 -12.23
CA ASN A 24 -7.47 12.33 -11.29
C ASN A 24 -6.92 12.26 -9.86
N ALA A 25 -7.20 13.31 -9.07
CA ALA A 25 -6.75 13.43 -7.69
C ALA A 25 -7.31 12.36 -6.74
N GLU A 26 -8.35 11.65 -7.16
CA GLU A 26 -9.01 10.60 -6.39
C GLU A 26 -8.48 9.19 -6.72
N GLU A 27 -7.60 9.05 -7.72
CA GLU A 27 -7.10 7.75 -8.15
C GLU A 27 -5.76 7.42 -7.46
N GLU A 28 -5.73 6.25 -6.81
CA GLU A 28 -4.58 5.76 -6.05
C GLU A 28 -4.39 4.26 -6.29
N ILE A 29 -3.14 3.82 -6.38
CA ILE A 29 -2.80 2.40 -6.42
C ILE A 29 -2.46 1.94 -5.02
N ILE A 30 -3.10 0.87 -4.57
CA ILE A 30 -2.79 0.24 -3.29
C ILE A 30 -2.20 -1.13 -3.57
N ALA A 31 -0.93 -1.31 -3.21
CA ALA A 31 -0.23 -2.57 -3.31
C ALA A 31 0.02 -3.17 -1.92
N PHE A 32 -0.03 -4.49 -1.82
CA PHE A 32 0.06 -5.19 -0.55
C PHE A 32 1.27 -6.10 -0.54
N GLY A 33 1.96 -6.16 0.60
CA GLY A 33 3.15 -7.00 0.74
C GLY A 33 3.37 -7.48 2.15
N VAL A 34 4.13 -8.57 2.26
CA VAL A 34 4.53 -9.13 3.56
C VAL A 34 5.52 -8.20 4.27
N THR A 35 6.31 -7.44 3.50
CA THR A 35 7.22 -6.39 3.96
C THR A 35 6.94 -5.08 3.22
N ALA A 36 7.48 -3.97 3.75
CA ALA A 36 7.42 -2.67 3.09
C ALA A 36 8.05 -2.69 1.69
N GLU A 37 9.15 -3.42 1.51
CA GLU A 37 9.82 -3.60 0.22
C GLU A 37 9.00 -4.44 -0.75
N ASP A 38 8.34 -5.50 -0.26
CA ASP A 38 7.46 -6.34 -1.06
C ASP A 38 6.25 -5.54 -1.59
N ALA A 39 5.63 -4.72 -0.72
CA ALA A 39 4.53 -3.84 -1.11
C ALA A 39 4.98 -2.79 -2.13
N LYS A 40 6.20 -2.23 -1.99
CA LYS A 40 6.78 -1.31 -2.98
C LYS A 40 7.03 -1.99 -4.32
N ASN A 41 7.63 -3.17 -4.33
CA ASN A 41 7.90 -3.91 -5.57
C ASN A 41 6.60 -4.25 -6.31
N GLU A 42 5.55 -4.64 -5.59
CA GLU A 42 4.24 -4.88 -6.18
C GLU A 42 3.66 -3.57 -6.75
N ALA A 43 3.77 -2.44 -6.04
CA ALA A 43 3.35 -1.14 -6.57
C ALA A 43 4.10 -0.76 -7.86
N MET A 44 5.41 -1.00 -7.94
CA MET A 44 6.20 -0.77 -9.17
C MET A 44 5.70 -1.61 -10.33
N ARG A 45 5.40 -2.89 -10.09
CA ARG A 45 4.86 -3.80 -11.12
C ARG A 45 3.49 -3.35 -11.59
N LEU A 46 2.62 -2.90 -10.69
CA LEU A 46 1.31 -2.37 -11.04
C LEU A 46 1.41 -1.07 -11.85
N LEU A 47 2.27 -0.13 -11.46
CA LEU A 47 2.49 1.12 -12.19
C LEU A 47 3.03 0.89 -13.60
N SER A 48 4.02 0.01 -13.74
CA SER A 48 4.58 -0.34 -15.04
C SER A 48 3.62 -1.16 -15.91
N SER A 49 2.89 -2.12 -15.33
CA SER A 49 1.99 -3.01 -16.10
C SER A 49 0.66 -2.36 -16.47
N THR A 50 0.08 -1.55 -15.59
CA THR A 50 -1.26 -0.95 -15.79
C THR A 50 -1.17 0.38 -16.51
N TYR A 51 -0.20 1.22 -16.12
CA TYR A 51 -0.07 2.59 -16.62
C TYR A 51 1.11 2.77 -17.57
N GLY A 52 1.95 1.75 -17.77
CA GLY A 52 3.11 1.85 -18.66
C GLY A 52 4.18 2.83 -18.17
N CYS A 53 4.20 3.15 -16.87
CA CYS A 53 5.12 4.12 -16.31
C CYS A 53 6.58 3.69 -16.48
N SER A 54 7.45 4.64 -16.82
CA SER A 54 8.90 4.41 -16.85
C SER A 54 9.49 4.41 -15.44
N GLU A 55 10.67 3.79 -15.23
CA GLU A 55 11.32 3.72 -13.92
C GLU A 55 11.51 5.10 -13.23
N ALA A 56 11.81 6.15 -14.00
CA ALA A 56 11.90 7.50 -13.45
C ALA A 56 10.56 8.00 -12.88
N GLN A 57 9.46 7.78 -13.59
CA GLN A 57 8.11 8.16 -13.15
C GLN A 57 7.67 7.33 -11.94
N ILE A 58 7.98 6.04 -11.97
CA ILE A 58 7.69 5.13 -10.86
C ILE A 58 8.41 5.58 -9.57
N ASN A 59 9.67 5.99 -9.68
CA ASN A 59 10.42 6.51 -8.53
C ASN A 59 9.82 7.81 -7.98
N GLU A 60 9.43 8.75 -8.85
CA GLU A 60 8.75 9.99 -8.43
C GLU A 60 7.42 9.71 -7.71
N LEU A 61 6.65 8.74 -8.20
CA LEU A 61 5.39 8.32 -7.57
C LEU A 61 5.65 7.58 -6.25
N LEU A 62 6.69 6.75 -6.18
CA LEU A 62 7.11 6.05 -4.96
C LEU A 62 7.66 6.98 -3.87
N LEU A 63 8.23 8.13 -4.24
CA LEU A 63 8.65 9.15 -3.29
C LEU A 63 7.45 9.79 -2.59
N GLN A 64 6.33 9.91 -3.29
CA GLN A 64 5.06 10.40 -2.77
C GLN A 64 4.22 9.28 -2.13
N ALA A 65 4.58 8.02 -2.40
CA ALA A 65 3.88 6.87 -1.87
C ALA A 65 4.02 6.76 -0.35
N ARG A 66 2.93 6.32 0.29
CA ARG A 66 2.85 6.12 1.73
C ARG A 66 2.82 4.63 1.99
N ILE A 67 3.78 4.17 2.81
CA ILE A 67 3.78 2.79 3.29
C ILE A 67 3.10 2.80 4.64
N GLU A 68 1.97 2.11 4.71
CA GLU A 68 1.20 1.95 5.93
C GLU A 68 1.31 0.49 6.41
N PRO A 69 1.62 0.25 7.69
CA PRO A 69 1.47 -1.08 8.26
C PRO A 69 -0.02 -1.40 8.30
N LEU A 70 -0.39 -2.56 7.76
CA LEU A 70 -1.71 -3.15 7.95
C LEU A 70 -1.81 -3.62 9.41
N ALA A 71 -2.04 -2.68 10.33
CA ALA A 71 -2.52 -3.02 11.66
C ALA A 71 -3.79 -3.84 11.45
N GLN A 72 -3.83 -5.06 12.03
CA GLN A 72 -4.96 -5.96 11.91
C GLN A 72 -6.26 -5.17 12.03
N TRP A 73 -7.02 -5.05 10.93
CA TRP A 73 -8.32 -4.36 10.89
C TRP A 73 -9.39 -4.96 11.83
N CYS A 74 -9.00 -5.87 12.72
CA CYS A 74 -9.81 -6.48 13.76
C CYS A 74 -9.06 -6.52 15.11
N ALA A 75 -8.76 -5.37 15.70
CA ALA A 75 -8.75 -5.26 17.15
C ALA A 75 -9.89 -4.32 17.54
N LYS A 76 -10.94 -4.87 18.16
CA LYS A 76 -11.99 -4.07 18.82
C LYS A 76 -11.32 -2.98 19.67
N PRO A 77 -11.90 -1.77 19.80
CA PRO A 77 -11.46 -0.81 20.81
C PRO A 77 -11.72 -1.41 22.20
N ASN A 78 -10.80 -2.20 22.72
CA ASN A 78 -10.80 -2.65 24.10
C ASN A 78 -10.22 -1.52 24.96
N ASN A 79 -11.00 -0.44 25.13
CA ASN A 79 -11.13 0.33 26.36
C ASN A 79 -12.04 1.54 26.15
N VAL A 80 -13.34 1.28 26.08
CA VAL A 80 -14.35 2.17 26.66
C VAL A 80 -14.97 1.42 27.83
N SER A 81 -14.44 1.65 29.03
CA SER A 81 -15.10 1.25 30.28
C SER A 81 -15.95 2.43 30.73
N CYS A 82 -17.27 2.22 30.76
CA CYS A 82 -18.21 3.01 31.55
C CYS A 82 -18.06 2.74 33.04
#